data_AF-A0A448F6D9-F1
#
_entry.id   AF-A0A448F6D9-F1
#
_cell.length_a   1.000
_cell.length_b   1.000
_cell.length_c   1.000
_cell.angle_alpha   90.00
_cell.angle_beta   90.00
_cell.angle_gamma   90.00
#
_symmetry.space_group_name_H-M   'P 1'
#
loop_
_entity.id
_entity.type
_entity.pdbx_description
1 polymer ?
#
loop_
_entity_poly.entity_id
_entity_poly.type
_entity_poly.pdbx_seq_one_letter_code
_entity_poly.pdbx_strand_id
1 'polypeptide(L)'
;MQKFRSPQAGQQALNQALAEEKLVGLQTSVFWLPYFPPEMRFHFNAHNLIVYGKEQNDYLISDPVFESVQRCAAEDLQRARFAKGVLAPKGLMYYFENQPDLTQIDLPNLIRKAVCKNAKQMLAPLFFVGVKGIRTVAKQIEKLATHSSEKYKRLYLGHIVRMQEEIGTGGAGFRYLYAYFLEQAANICQEPKYKKASEHMTEIGDMWRQFAGLCVKQCKKPTMEGYKTVADYLREIADKEQLIWQTLRNL
;
A
#
# COMPACT_ATOMS: atom_id res chain seq x y z
N MET A 1 20.62 -1.60 -5.41
CA MET A 1 19.55 -2.58 -5.10
C MET A 1 19.96 -3.96 -5.61
N GLN A 2 19.86 -5.01 -4.79
CA GLN A 2 20.40 -6.34 -5.09
C GLN A 2 19.36 -7.44 -4.76
N LYS A 3 19.37 -8.55 -5.52
CA LYS A 3 18.58 -9.78 -5.26
C LYS A 3 19.52 -10.97 -5.29
N PHE A 4 19.13 -12.05 -4.61
CA PHE A 4 20.00 -13.23 -4.45
C PHE A 4 19.28 -14.51 -4.88
N ARG A 5 20.06 -15.43 -5.45
CA ARG A 5 19.59 -16.77 -5.81
C ARG A 5 19.65 -17.74 -4.64
N SER A 6 20.59 -17.54 -3.69
CA SER A 6 20.73 -18.36 -2.49
C SER A 6 20.49 -17.54 -1.22
N PRO A 7 19.80 -18.14 -0.22
CA PRO A 7 19.63 -17.53 1.09
C PRO A 7 20.95 -17.16 1.77
N GLN A 8 21.96 -18.01 1.63
CA GLN A 8 23.28 -17.84 2.24
C GLN A 8 24.00 -16.62 1.66
N ALA A 9 24.02 -16.45 0.34
CA ALA A 9 24.64 -15.28 -0.28
C ALA A 9 23.94 -13.98 0.14
N GLY A 10 22.61 -13.99 0.23
CA GLY A 10 21.86 -12.82 0.72
C GLY A 10 22.11 -12.51 2.19
N GLN A 11 22.39 -13.50 3.02
CA GLN A 11 22.76 -13.30 4.42
C GLN A 11 24.17 -12.74 4.55
N GLN A 12 25.13 -13.27 3.78
CA GLN A 12 26.51 -12.75 3.73
C GLN A 12 26.54 -11.29 3.27
N ALA A 13 25.81 -10.95 2.20
CA ALA A 13 25.73 -9.58 1.71
C ALA A 13 25.09 -8.61 2.73
N LEU A 14 24.08 -9.07 3.47
CA LEU A 14 23.48 -8.30 4.55
C LEU A 14 24.48 -8.05 5.69
N ASN A 15 25.16 -9.10 6.17
CA ASN A 15 26.16 -8.95 7.23
C ASN A 15 27.30 -8.01 6.80
N GLN A 16 27.76 -8.10 5.55
CA GLN A 16 28.80 -7.24 5.03
C GLN A 16 28.36 -5.77 5.00
N ALA A 17 27.15 -5.48 4.50
CA ALA A 17 26.62 -4.13 4.48
C ALA A 17 26.46 -3.54 5.89
N LEU A 18 26.05 -4.35 6.87
CA LEU A 18 25.97 -3.91 8.27
C LEU A 18 27.35 -3.66 8.89
N ALA A 19 28.36 -4.46 8.54
CA ALA A 19 29.75 -4.22 8.97
C ALA A 19 30.33 -2.93 8.38
N GLU A 20 29.82 -2.50 7.23
CA GLU A 20 30.11 -1.20 6.60
C GLU A 20 29.16 -0.08 7.09
N GLU A 21 28.48 -0.30 8.22
CA GLU A 21 27.58 0.66 8.87
C GLU A 21 26.43 1.16 7.97
N LYS A 22 26.01 0.36 6.98
CA LYS A 22 24.88 0.69 6.11
C LYS A 22 23.55 0.42 6.80
N LEU A 23 22.61 1.34 6.65
CA LEU A 23 21.20 1.10 6.93
C LEU A 23 20.56 0.35 5.75
N VAL A 24 20.15 -0.91 5.97
CA VAL A 24 19.73 -1.79 4.88
C VAL A 24 18.22 -1.96 4.85
N GLY A 25 17.59 -1.45 3.80
CA GLY A 25 16.22 -1.79 3.46
C GLY A 25 16.11 -3.20 2.90
N LEU A 26 15.12 -3.96 3.38
CA LEU A 26 14.81 -5.31 2.92
C LEU A 26 13.35 -5.39 2.50
N GLN A 27 13.07 -6.17 1.46
CA GLN A 27 11.73 -6.68 1.21
C GLN A 27 11.56 -8.05 1.88
N THR A 28 10.47 -8.24 2.62
CA THR A 28 10.19 -9.43 3.41
C THR A 28 8.73 -9.86 3.28
N SER A 29 8.43 -11.03 3.86
CA SER A 29 7.09 -11.55 4.01
C SER A 29 6.64 -11.44 5.47
N VAL A 30 5.56 -10.69 5.74
CA VAL A 30 5.03 -10.46 7.09
C VAL A 30 4.74 -11.77 7.81
N PHE A 31 4.26 -12.77 7.07
CA PHE A 31 3.89 -14.08 7.59
C PHE A 31 5.02 -14.77 8.39
N TRP A 32 6.28 -14.56 7.98
CA TRP A 32 7.44 -15.23 8.56
C TRP A 32 8.18 -14.39 9.61
N LEU A 33 7.67 -13.19 9.93
CA LEU A 33 8.28 -12.32 10.93
C LEU A 33 7.71 -12.66 12.32
N PRO A 34 8.54 -13.16 13.27
CA PRO A 34 8.08 -13.73 14.53
C PRO A 34 7.57 -12.67 15.52
N TYR A 35 7.95 -11.41 15.35
CA TYR A 35 7.50 -10.30 16.19
C TYR A 35 6.11 -9.78 15.80
N PHE A 36 5.57 -10.16 14.64
CA PHE A 36 4.16 -9.89 14.34
C PHE A 36 3.24 -10.82 15.15
N PRO A 37 2.14 -10.32 15.72
CA PRO A 37 1.11 -11.18 16.31
C PRO A 37 0.55 -12.17 15.28
N PRO A 38 0.24 -13.44 15.64
CA PRO A 38 -0.27 -14.45 14.71
C PRO A 38 -1.47 -13.98 13.86
N GLU A 39 -2.37 -13.20 14.44
CA GLU A 39 -3.55 -12.61 13.82
C GLU A 39 -3.22 -11.59 12.71
N MET A 40 -2.06 -10.95 12.78
CA MET A 40 -1.55 -10.01 11.77
C MET A 40 -0.68 -10.70 10.71
N ARG A 41 -0.38 -11.99 10.84
CA ARG A 41 0.43 -12.74 9.87
C ARG A 41 -0.42 -13.24 8.71
N PHE A 42 -0.37 -12.52 7.59
CA PHE A 42 -0.94 -12.96 6.32
C PHE A 42 0.14 -13.05 5.24
N HIS A 43 -0.10 -13.87 4.21
CA HIS A 43 0.84 -14.07 3.11
C HIS A 43 0.94 -12.82 2.22
N PHE A 44 1.87 -11.94 2.58
CA PHE A 44 2.19 -10.72 1.83
C PHE A 44 3.69 -10.54 1.73
N ASN A 45 4.22 -10.68 0.51
CA ASN A 45 5.67 -10.72 0.23
C ASN A 45 6.26 -9.35 -0.13
N ALA A 46 5.50 -8.26 0.02
CA ALA A 46 5.94 -6.92 -0.35
C ALA A 46 6.03 -5.96 0.84
N HIS A 47 6.29 -6.50 2.04
CA HIS A 47 6.58 -5.71 3.23
C HIS A 47 8.02 -5.19 3.18
N ASN A 48 8.25 -3.97 3.65
CA ASN A 48 9.60 -3.39 3.70
C ASN A 48 9.95 -2.99 5.12
N LEU A 49 11.17 -3.28 5.51
CA LEU A 49 11.74 -2.96 6.82
C LEU A 49 13.19 -2.53 6.67
N ILE A 50 13.75 -1.89 7.70
CA ILE A 50 15.15 -1.48 7.76
C ILE A 50 15.87 -2.35 8.79
N VAL A 51 16.99 -2.95 8.40
CA VAL A 51 17.94 -3.57 9.32
C VAL A 51 19.06 -2.58 9.58
N TYR A 52 19.25 -2.22 10.84
CA TYR A 52 20.25 -1.22 11.25
C TYR A 52 21.41 -1.81 12.03
N GLY A 53 21.35 -3.10 12.39
CA GLY A 53 22.44 -3.76 13.09
C GLY A 53 22.21 -5.25 13.27
N LYS A 54 23.17 -5.90 13.92
CA LYS A 54 23.11 -7.31 14.31
C LYS A 54 23.85 -7.51 15.62
N GLU A 55 23.23 -8.25 16.53
CA GLU A 55 23.85 -8.68 17.78
C GLU A 55 23.75 -10.20 17.90
N GLN A 56 24.90 -10.86 18.04
CA GLN A 56 24.96 -12.33 18.05
C GLN A 56 24.25 -12.93 16.81
N ASN A 57 23.14 -13.64 17.00
CA ASN A 57 22.35 -14.21 15.91
C ASN A 57 21.17 -13.32 15.46
N ASP A 58 20.85 -12.26 16.20
CA ASP A 58 19.65 -11.46 15.98
C ASP A 58 19.96 -10.21 15.16
N TYR A 59 19.13 -9.97 14.14
CA TYR A 59 19.12 -8.70 13.44
C TYR A 59 18.26 -7.69 14.19
N LEU A 60 18.74 -6.45 14.23
CA LEU A 60 18.04 -5.30 14.80
C LEU A 60 17.30 -4.56 13.69
N ILE A 61 15.98 -4.40 13.87
CA ILE A 61 15.05 -4.01 12.83
C ILE A 61 14.25 -2.78 13.24
N SER A 62 14.17 -1.80 12.35
CA SER A 62 13.14 -0.76 12.36
C SER A 62 12.08 -1.15 11.34
N ASP A 63 10.89 -1.50 11.83
CA ASP A 63 9.76 -1.92 11.01
C ASP A 63 8.65 -0.85 11.12
N PRO A 64 8.14 -0.31 10.00
CA PRO A 64 7.20 0.82 10.02
C PRO A 64 5.84 0.50 10.66
N VAL A 65 5.55 -0.76 10.96
CA VAL A 65 4.31 -1.17 11.64
C VAL A 65 4.38 -0.93 13.15
N PHE A 66 5.58 -0.84 13.75
CA PHE A 66 5.77 -0.77 15.20
C PHE A 66 6.42 0.55 15.63
N GLU A 67 6.02 1.05 16.80
CA GLU A 67 6.60 2.25 17.41
C GLU A 67 8.04 2.02 17.90
N SER A 68 8.35 0.79 18.32
CA SER A 68 9.67 0.39 18.81
C SER A 68 10.41 -0.52 17.83
N VAL A 69 11.74 -0.50 17.94
CA VAL A 69 12.61 -1.42 17.19
C VAL A 69 12.37 -2.87 17.60
N GLN A 70 12.54 -3.77 16.64
CA GLN A 70 12.28 -5.21 16.75
C GLN A 70 13.58 -6.00 16.63
N ARG A 71 13.54 -7.24 17.13
CA ARG A 71 14.62 -8.24 16.93
C ARG A 71 14.08 -9.43 16.15
N CYS A 72 14.93 -10.01 15.31
CA CYS A 72 14.58 -11.20 14.54
C CYS A 72 15.80 -12.10 14.35
N ALA A 73 15.66 -13.37 14.73
CA ALA A 73 16.69 -14.38 14.53
C ALA A 73 17.04 -14.51 13.05
N ALA A 74 18.31 -14.82 12.76
CA ALA A 74 18.80 -14.85 11.39
C ALA A 74 18.01 -15.82 10.48
N GLU A 75 17.59 -16.95 11.02
CA GLU A 75 16.84 -18.00 10.31
C GLU A 75 15.42 -17.53 9.98
N ASP A 76 14.77 -16.82 10.90
CA ASP A 76 13.43 -16.24 10.71
C ASP A 76 13.45 -15.15 9.64
N LEU A 77 14.40 -14.22 9.74
CA LEU A 77 14.56 -13.17 8.74
C LEU A 77 14.88 -13.77 7.37
N GLN A 78 15.71 -14.82 7.32
CA GLN A 78 16.03 -15.51 6.06
C GLN A 78 14.81 -16.19 5.45
N ARG A 79 13.94 -16.83 6.26
CA ARG A 79 12.64 -17.35 5.80
C ARG A 79 11.77 -16.24 5.21
N ALA A 80 11.66 -15.10 5.89
CA ALA A 80 10.88 -13.96 5.42
C ALA A 80 11.40 -13.36 4.11
N ARG A 81 12.73 -13.26 3.95
CA ARG A 81 13.40 -12.69 2.77
C ARG A 81 13.32 -13.58 1.52
N PHE A 82 13.15 -14.89 1.69
CA PHE A 82 13.14 -15.87 0.58
C PHE A 82 11.81 -16.60 0.44
N ALA A 83 10.74 -16.07 1.04
CA ALA A 83 9.38 -16.55 0.85
C ALA A 83 9.01 -16.62 -0.64
N LYS A 84 8.32 -17.70 -1.03
CA LYS A 84 7.87 -17.95 -2.41
C LYS A 84 6.49 -17.33 -2.65
N GLY A 85 6.09 -17.23 -3.91
CA GLY A 85 4.77 -16.78 -4.33
C GLY A 85 4.76 -15.45 -5.08
N VAL A 86 3.56 -14.87 -5.21
CA VAL A 86 3.37 -13.56 -5.85
C VAL A 86 4.17 -12.51 -5.08
N LEU A 87 4.86 -11.63 -5.81
CA LEU A 87 5.76 -10.61 -5.25
C LEU A 87 6.88 -11.18 -4.35
N ALA A 88 7.33 -12.43 -4.57
CA ALA A 88 8.41 -13.03 -3.79
C ALA A 88 9.63 -12.09 -3.65
N PRO A 89 10.20 -11.91 -2.43
CA PRO A 89 11.22 -10.89 -2.22
C PRO A 89 12.55 -11.24 -2.88
N LYS A 90 12.87 -12.54 -2.98
CA LYS A 90 14.12 -13.04 -3.60
C LYS A 90 15.37 -12.41 -2.96
N GLY A 91 15.34 -12.25 -1.64
CA GLY A 91 16.42 -11.65 -0.86
C GLY A 91 16.66 -10.17 -1.14
N LEU A 92 15.71 -9.46 -1.77
CA LEU A 92 15.86 -8.06 -2.15
C LEU A 92 16.36 -7.22 -0.98
N MET A 93 17.51 -6.56 -1.20
CA MET A 93 18.08 -5.58 -0.29
C MET A 93 18.51 -4.31 -1.04
N TYR A 94 18.47 -3.19 -0.34
CA TYR A 94 18.92 -1.91 -0.85
C TYR A 94 19.41 -1.03 0.30
N TYR A 95 20.36 -0.16 -0.01
CA TYR A 95 20.87 0.89 0.88
C TYR A 95 21.41 2.01 -0.01
N PHE A 96 21.63 3.18 0.56
CA PHE A 96 22.29 4.27 -0.14
C PHE A 96 23.79 4.03 -0.18
N GLU A 97 24.40 4.09 -1.37
CA GLU A 97 25.86 4.03 -1.51
C GLU A 97 26.49 5.30 -0.91
N ASN A 98 25.90 6.45 -1.24
CA ASN A 98 26.28 7.77 -0.75
C ASN A 98 25.08 8.46 -0.10
N GLN A 99 25.32 9.31 0.90
CA GLN A 99 24.27 10.14 1.48
C GLN A 99 23.75 11.11 0.41
N PRO A 100 22.42 11.20 0.19
CA PRO A 100 21.88 12.17 -0.75
C PRO A 100 22.16 13.59 -0.25
N ASP A 101 22.60 14.47 -1.14
CA ASP A 101 22.68 15.90 -0.85
C ASP A 101 21.26 16.48 -0.79
N LEU A 102 20.82 16.83 0.42
CA LEU A 102 19.50 17.39 0.67
C LEU A 102 19.52 18.93 0.71
N THR A 103 20.67 19.58 0.48
CA THR A 103 20.82 21.03 0.62
C THR A 103 20.19 21.83 -0.54
N GLN A 104 20.01 21.21 -1.71
CA GLN A 104 19.44 21.85 -2.91
C GLN A 104 18.27 21.04 -3.51
N ILE A 105 17.23 20.81 -2.72
CA ILE A 105 16.03 20.13 -3.22
C ILE A 105 15.06 21.15 -3.82
N ASP A 106 14.87 21.10 -5.15
CA ASP A 106 13.78 21.79 -5.85
C ASP A 106 12.45 21.06 -5.58
N LEU A 107 11.96 21.26 -4.35
CA LEU A 107 10.78 20.59 -3.83
C LEU A 107 9.51 20.91 -4.66
N PRO A 108 9.26 22.15 -5.12
CA PRO A 108 8.12 22.45 -5.98
C PRO A 108 8.10 21.62 -7.28
N ASN A 109 9.23 21.52 -7.99
CA ASN A 109 9.31 20.72 -9.21
C ASN A 109 9.18 19.22 -8.96
N LEU A 110 9.79 18.72 -7.88
CA LEU A 110 9.67 17.30 -7.49
C LEU A 110 8.22 16.95 -7.14
N ILE A 111 7.51 17.82 -6.41
CA ILE A 111 6.10 17.63 -6.09
C ILE A 111 5.25 17.61 -7.37
N ARG A 112 5.40 18.59 -8.28
CA ARG A 112 4.66 18.61 -9.56
C ARG A 112 4.88 17.32 -10.35
N LYS A 113 6.14 16.89 -10.48
CA LYS A 113 6.49 15.63 -11.15
C LYS A 113 5.87 14.41 -10.47
N ALA A 114 5.90 14.35 -9.14
CA ALA A 114 5.32 13.26 -8.37
C ALA A 114 3.79 13.20 -8.51
N VAL A 115 3.11 14.33 -8.42
CA VAL A 115 1.66 14.45 -8.60
C VAL A 115 1.26 14.02 -10.02
N CYS A 116 1.92 14.57 -11.05
CA CYS A 116 1.64 14.22 -12.45
C CYS A 116 1.89 12.72 -12.72
N LYS A 117 2.97 12.15 -12.16
CA LYS A 117 3.27 10.72 -12.25
C LYS A 117 2.18 9.87 -11.61
N ASN A 118 1.74 10.21 -10.39
CA ASN A 118 0.68 9.49 -9.70
C ASN A 118 -0.64 9.58 -10.47
N ALA A 119 -0.99 10.76 -10.98
CA ALA A 119 -2.18 10.95 -11.80
C ALA A 119 -2.16 10.09 -13.07
N LYS A 120 -1.01 10.00 -13.77
CA LYS A 120 -0.83 9.10 -14.93
C LYS A 120 -1.00 7.64 -14.56
N GLN A 121 -0.49 7.21 -13.40
CA GLN A 121 -0.65 5.84 -12.91
C GLN A 121 -2.11 5.52 -12.55
N MET A 122 -2.79 6.44 -11.87
CA MET A 122 -4.21 6.28 -11.50
C MET A 122 -5.15 6.29 -12.72
N LEU A 123 -4.75 6.97 -13.80
CA LEU A 123 -5.46 6.98 -15.08
C LEU A 123 -4.93 5.96 -16.10
N ALA A 124 -4.03 5.05 -15.69
CA ALA A 124 -3.45 4.09 -16.60
C ALA A 124 -4.54 3.26 -17.30
N PRO A 125 -4.39 2.95 -18.60
CA PRO A 125 -5.44 2.29 -19.37
C PRO A 125 -5.59 0.79 -19.05
N LEU A 126 -5.11 0.32 -17.89
CA LEU A 126 -5.13 -1.08 -17.44
C LEU A 126 -6.33 -1.36 -16.54
N PHE A 127 -7.08 -2.43 -16.81
CA PHE A 127 -8.34 -2.71 -16.11
C PHE A 127 -8.19 -2.96 -14.59
N PHE A 128 -6.99 -3.34 -14.12
CA PHE A 128 -6.71 -3.68 -12.72
C PHE A 128 -5.96 -2.58 -11.97
N VAL A 129 -5.76 -1.39 -12.57
CA VAL A 129 -4.99 -0.29 -11.98
C VAL A 129 -5.85 0.98 -11.88
N GLY A 130 -5.64 1.72 -10.79
CA GLY A 130 -6.24 3.04 -10.59
C GLY A 130 -7.76 3.04 -10.76
N VAL A 131 -8.28 4.05 -11.46
CA VAL A 131 -9.71 4.24 -11.65
C VAL A 131 -10.37 3.04 -12.35
N LYS A 132 -9.73 2.47 -13.37
CA LYS A 132 -10.27 1.27 -14.04
C LYS A 132 -10.27 0.06 -13.09
N GLY A 133 -9.29 -0.05 -12.20
CA GLY A 133 -9.25 -1.03 -11.12
C GLY A 133 -10.48 -0.93 -10.21
N ILE A 134 -10.82 0.29 -9.77
CA ILE A 134 -12.02 0.56 -8.96
C ILE A 134 -13.29 0.07 -9.68
N ARG A 135 -13.43 0.40 -10.97
CA ARG A 135 -14.57 -0.06 -11.79
C ARG A 135 -14.61 -1.57 -11.99
N THR A 136 -13.44 -2.21 -12.10
CA THR A 136 -13.36 -3.67 -12.18
C THR A 136 -13.87 -4.31 -10.89
N VAL A 137 -13.46 -3.79 -9.72
CA VAL A 137 -13.98 -4.28 -8.43
C VAL A 137 -15.50 -4.08 -8.35
N ALA A 138 -16.01 -2.92 -8.76
CA ALA A 138 -17.46 -2.67 -8.81
C ALA A 138 -18.20 -3.71 -9.68
N LYS A 139 -17.65 -4.05 -10.85
CA LYS A 139 -18.22 -5.09 -11.72
C LYS A 139 -18.18 -6.48 -11.06
N GLN A 140 -17.13 -6.81 -10.32
CA GLN A 140 -17.05 -8.09 -9.63
C GLN A 140 -18.04 -8.18 -8.46
N ILE A 141 -18.22 -7.08 -7.71
CA ILE A 141 -19.22 -7.01 -6.63
C ILE A 141 -20.63 -7.23 -7.19
N GLU A 142 -20.99 -6.58 -8.30
CA GLU A 142 -22.30 -6.77 -8.91
C GLU A 142 -22.54 -8.22 -9.34
N LYS A 143 -21.51 -8.89 -9.89
CA LYS A 143 -21.58 -10.32 -10.25
C LYS A 143 -21.76 -11.26 -9.05
N LEU A 144 -21.46 -10.81 -7.83
CA LEU A 144 -21.70 -11.64 -6.64
C LEU A 144 -23.18 -11.94 -6.43
N ALA A 145 -24.09 -11.09 -6.92
CA ALA A 145 -25.52 -11.31 -6.80
C ALA A 145 -25.93 -12.70 -7.32
N THR A 146 -25.40 -13.10 -8.48
CA THR A 146 -25.71 -14.37 -9.14
C THR A 146 -24.74 -15.51 -8.80
N HIS A 147 -23.78 -15.27 -7.89
CA HIS A 147 -22.83 -16.32 -7.50
C HIS A 147 -23.54 -17.41 -6.68
N SER A 148 -23.20 -18.68 -6.88
CA SER A 148 -23.90 -19.80 -6.23
C SER A 148 -23.55 -19.98 -4.74
N SER A 149 -22.33 -19.59 -4.34
CA SER A 149 -21.84 -19.74 -2.97
C SER A 149 -22.01 -18.48 -2.12
N GLU A 150 -22.91 -18.50 -1.15
CA GLU A 150 -23.08 -17.44 -0.14
C GLU A 150 -21.82 -17.22 0.70
N LYS A 151 -21.12 -18.31 1.04
CA LYS A 151 -19.83 -18.23 1.77
C LYS A 151 -18.82 -17.41 0.97
N TYR A 152 -18.71 -17.65 -0.33
CA TYR A 152 -17.80 -16.90 -1.20
C TYR A 152 -18.16 -15.40 -1.24
N LYS A 153 -19.45 -15.06 -1.40
CA LYS A 153 -19.90 -13.67 -1.42
C LYS A 153 -19.50 -12.91 -0.14
N ARG A 154 -19.73 -13.53 1.03
CA ARG A 154 -19.37 -12.95 2.34
C ARG A 154 -17.87 -12.79 2.49
N LEU A 155 -17.08 -13.81 2.12
CA LEU A 155 -15.62 -13.75 2.19
C LEU A 155 -15.05 -12.69 1.25
N TYR A 156 -15.62 -12.54 0.05
CA TYR A 156 -15.18 -11.54 -0.92
C TYR A 156 -15.37 -10.11 -0.41
N LEU A 157 -16.58 -9.78 0.05
CA LEU A 157 -16.88 -8.46 0.62
C LEU A 157 -16.12 -8.21 1.93
N GLY A 158 -16.03 -9.22 2.80
CA GLY A 158 -15.25 -9.13 4.03
C GLY A 158 -13.76 -8.90 3.76
N HIS A 159 -13.21 -9.52 2.71
CA HIS A 159 -11.84 -9.28 2.27
C HIS A 159 -11.63 -7.85 1.78
N ILE A 160 -12.58 -7.27 1.04
CA ILE A 160 -12.53 -5.85 0.64
C ILE A 160 -12.46 -4.94 1.87
N VAL A 161 -13.34 -5.15 2.85
CA VAL A 161 -13.36 -4.36 4.10
C VAL A 161 -12.03 -4.48 4.82
N ARG A 162 -11.49 -5.70 4.99
CA ARG A 162 -10.20 -5.93 5.62
C ARG A 162 -9.06 -5.19 4.91
N MET A 163 -9.02 -5.25 3.58
CA MET A 163 -8.00 -4.56 2.78
C MET A 163 -8.08 -3.03 2.90
N GLN A 164 -9.24 -2.46 3.26
CA GLN A 164 -9.43 -1.02 3.41
C GLN A 164 -9.21 -0.52 4.85
N GLU A 165 -9.71 -1.27 5.84
CA GLU A 165 -9.67 -0.88 7.25
C GLU A 165 -8.34 -1.24 7.92
N GLU A 166 -7.90 -2.50 7.79
CA GLU A 166 -6.69 -2.98 8.48
C GLU A 166 -5.41 -2.69 7.68
N ILE A 167 -5.44 -2.95 6.38
CA ILE A 167 -4.27 -2.78 5.50
C ILE A 167 -4.24 -1.38 4.87
N GLY A 168 -5.40 -0.75 4.73
CA GLY A 168 -5.53 0.63 4.29
C GLY A 168 -5.44 1.63 5.45
N THR A 169 -5.80 2.87 5.20
CA THR A 169 -5.79 3.95 6.20
C THR A 169 -7.19 4.16 6.78
N GLY A 170 -7.68 3.22 7.59
CA GLY A 170 -8.98 3.34 8.29
C GLY A 170 -10.17 3.49 7.35
N GLY A 171 -10.21 2.69 6.29
CA GLY A 171 -11.33 2.65 5.34
C GLY A 171 -11.22 3.64 4.17
N ALA A 172 -10.38 4.68 4.28
CA ALA A 172 -10.24 5.71 3.24
C ALA A 172 -9.24 5.34 2.13
N GLY A 173 -8.61 4.17 2.19
CA GLY A 173 -7.72 3.67 1.14
C GLY A 173 -6.61 4.65 0.73
N PHE A 174 -5.93 5.30 1.69
CA PHE A 174 -4.87 6.31 1.50
C PHE A 174 -5.32 7.68 0.97
N ARG A 175 -6.61 7.93 0.76
CA ARG A 175 -7.09 9.21 0.21
C ARG A 175 -6.83 10.37 1.16
N TYR A 176 -7.01 10.20 2.47
CA TYR A 176 -6.68 11.23 3.44
C TYR A 176 -5.18 11.57 3.47
N LEU A 177 -4.31 10.55 3.41
CA LEU A 177 -2.86 10.77 3.34
C LEU A 177 -2.49 11.56 2.09
N TYR A 178 -3.08 11.21 0.94
CA TYR A 178 -2.83 11.92 -0.30
C TYR A 178 -3.46 13.33 -0.31
N ALA A 179 -4.63 13.52 0.31
CA ALA A 179 -5.24 14.83 0.51
C ALA A 179 -4.34 15.74 1.33
N TYR A 180 -3.79 15.25 2.45
CA TYR A 180 -2.85 16.01 3.26
C TYR A 180 -1.57 16.35 2.49
N PHE A 181 -1.04 15.41 1.71
CA PHE A 181 0.07 15.69 0.79
C PHE A 181 -0.27 16.82 -0.21
N LEU A 182 -1.46 16.80 -0.82
CA LEU A 182 -1.90 17.85 -1.74
C LEU A 182 -2.09 19.21 -1.05
N GLU A 183 -2.55 19.22 0.20
CA GLU A 183 -2.64 20.45 1.00
C GLU A 183 -1.26 21.08 1.23
N GLN A 184 -0.28 20.27 1.65
CA GLN A 184 1.11 20.74 1.80
C GLN A 184 1.71 21.18 0.45
N ALA A 185 1.41 20.45 -0.63
CA ALA A 185 1.82 20.78 -1.98
C ALA A 185 1.29 22.15 -2.44
N ALA A 186 0.07 22.54 -2.05
CA ALA A 186 -0.50 23.85 -2.37
C ALA A 186 0.38 24.98 -1.84
N ASN A 187 0.84 24.87 -0.59
CA ASN A 187 1.70 25.85 0.06
C ASN A 187 3.11 25.84 -0.55
N ILE A 188 3.70 24.67 -0.76
CA ILE A 188 5.08 24.56 -1.28
C ILE A 188 5.17 25.01 -2.74
N CYS A 189 4.17 24.65 -3.56
CA CYS A 189 4.16 24.97 -4.99
C CYS A 189 3.50 26.30 -5.32
N GLN A 190 2.87 26.96 -4.33
CA GLN A 190 2.05 28.17 -4.51
C GLN A 190 0.97 27.99 -5.59
N GLU A 191 0.30 26.83 -5.57
CA GLU A 191 -0.73 26.45 -6.55
C GLU A 191 -2.05 26.10 -5.84
N PRO A 192 -3.02 27.04 -5.79
CA PRO A 192 -4.30 26.85 -5.11
C PRO A 192 -5.11 25.64 -5.62
N LYS A 193 -4.88 25.19 -6.86
CA LYS A 193 -5.56 24.01 -7.39
C LYS A 193 -5.23 22.73 -6.62
N TYR A 194 -4.06 22.64 -5.98
CA TYR A 194 -3.75 21.51 -5.09
C TYR A 194 -4.60 21.52 -3.81
N LYS A 195 -4.91 22.70 -3.26
CA LYS A 195 -5.79 22.81 -2.10
C LYS A 195 -7.21 22.34 -2.43
N LYS A 196 -7.74 22.78 -3.58
CA LYS A 196 -9.04 22.29 -4.07
C LYS A 196 -9.05 20.78 -4.33
N ALA A 197 -7.96 20.24 -4.90
CA ALA A 197 -7.84 18.80 -5.10
C ALA A 197 -7.73 18.02 -3.78
N SER A 198 -7.10 18.60 -2.75
CA SER A 198 -7.05 18.04 -1.39
C SER A 198 -8.45 17.94 -0.76
N GLU A 199 -9.25 18.99 -0.86
CA GLU A 199 -10.63 19.01 -0.34
C GLU A 199 -11.48 17.93 -1.01
N HIS A 200 -11.50 17.88 -2.35
CA HIS A 200 -12.22 16.83 -3.07
C HIS A 200 -11.68 15.42 -2.77
N MET A 201 -10.36 15.26 -2.57
CA MET A 201 -9.78 13.96 -2.21
C MET A 201 -10.19 13.53 -0.80
N THR A 202 -10.39 14.47 0.11
CA THR A 202 -10.94 14.22 1.46
C THR A 202 -12.38 13.71 1.36
N GLU A 203 -13.22 14.37 0.56
CA GLU A 203 -14.61 13.94 0.31
C GLU A 203 -14.66 12.52 -0.28
N ILE A 204 -13.79 12.20 -1.23
CA ILE A 204 -13.67 10.85 -1.77
C ILE A 204 -13.21 9.85 -0.71
N GLY A 205 -12.31 10.26 0.20
CA GLY A 205 -11.91 9.45 1.36
C GLY A 205 -13.10 9.09 2.25
N ASP A 206 -14.00 10.04 2.51
CA ASP A 206 -15.25 9.78 3.24
C ASP A 206 -16.15 8.80 2.49
N MET A 207 -16.24 8.94 1.16
CA MET A 207 -16.99 8.00 0.35
C MET A 207 -16.41 6.58 0.44
N TRP A 208 -15.08 6.40 0.41
CA TRP A 208 -14.46 5.08 0.58
C TRP A 208 -14.82 4.44 1.93
N ARG A 209 -14.89 5.21 3.02
CA ARG A 209 -15.33 4.71 4.33
C ARG A 209 -16.80 4.31 4.33
N GLN A 210 -17.66 5.11 3.70
CA GLN A 210 -19.07 4.75 3.52
C GLN A 210 -19.22 3.46 2.70
N PHE A 211 -18.41 3.28 1.66
CA PHE A 211 -18.36 2.06 0.87
C PHE A 211 -17.97 0.83 1.72
N ALA A 212 -16.99 0.96 2.61
CA ALA A 212 -16.64 -0.10 3.56
C ALA A 212 -17.84 -0.46 4.46
N GLY A 213 -18.56 0.56 4.97
CA GLY A 213 -19.79 0.37 5.73
C GLY A 213 -20.91 -0.35 4.95
N LEU A 214 -21.09 -0.01 3.67
CA LEU A 214 -22.03 -0.70 2.79
C LEU A 214 -21.65 -2.16 2.58
N CYS A 215 -20.36 -2.47 2.40
CA CYS A 215 -19.86 -3.84 2.32
C CYS A 215 -20.16 -4.62 3.61
N VAL A 216 -19.91 -4.03 4.79
CA VAL A 216 -20.23 -4.66 6.08
C VAL A 216 -21.73 -4.93 6.23
N LYS A 217 -22.58 -3.95 5.88
CA LYS A 217 -24.04 -4.10 5.92
C LYS A 217 -24.49 -5.25 5.03
N GLN A 218 -23.97 -5.31 3.80
CA GLN A 218 -24.29 -6.36 2.84
C GLN A 218 -23.76 -7.74 3.28
N CYS A 219 -22.61 -7.82 3.94
CA CYS A 219 -22.10 -9.05 4.55
C CYS A 219 -23.04 -9.58 5.64
N LYS A 220 -23.54 -8.69 6.52
CA LYS A 220 -24.38 -9.05 7.67
C LYS A 220 -25.82 -9.39 7.26
N LYS A 221 -26.39 -8.66 6.30
CA LYS A 221 -27.77 -8.80 5.83
C LYS A 221 -27.80 -8.75 4.30
N PRO A 222 -27.43 -9.84 3.60
CA PRO A 222 -27.30 -9.84 2.15
C PRO A 222 -28.66 -9.75 1.46
N THR A 223 -28.77 -8.84 0.50
CA THR A 223 -29.90 -8.76 -0.46
C THR A 223 -29.39 -8.76 -1.90
N MET A 224 -30.20 -9.22 -2.85
CA MET A 224 -29.81 -9.22 -4.27
C MET A 224 -29.50 -7.80 -4.77
N GLU A 225 -30.35 -6.84 -4.43
CA GLU A 225 -30.19 -5.43 -4.80
C GLU A 225 -28.98 -4.78 -4.12
N GLY A 226 -28.62 -5.22 -2.91
CA GLY A 226 -27.51 -4.62 -2.16
C GLY A 226 -26.17 -4.76 -2.87
N TYR A 227 -25.93 -5.83 -3.64
CA TYR A 227 -24.72 -5.94 -4.47
C TYR A 227 -24.67 -4.86 -5.56
N LYS A 228 -25.81 -4.55 -6.17
CA LYS A 228 -25.92 -3.48 -7.15
C LYS A 228 -25.68 -2.12 -6.50
N THR A 229 -26.31 -1.84 -5.36
CA THR A 229 -26.09 -0.60 -4.60
C THR A 229 -24.62 -0.40 -4.23
N VAL A 230 -23.95 -1.43 -3.70
CA VAL A 230 -22.53 -1.37 -3.35
C VAL A 230 -21.66 -1.12 -4.59
N ALA A 231 -21.97 -1.79 -5.70
CA ALA A 231 -21.23 -1.62 -6.96
C ALA A 231 -21.42 -0.23 -7.59
N ASP A 232 -22.65 0.29 -7.62
CA ASP A 232 -22.96 1.61 -8.16
C ASP A 232 -22.28 2.72 -7.34
N TYR A 233 -22.28 2.59 -6.02
CA TYR A 233 -21.58 3.51 -5.14
C TYR A 233 -20.06 3.54 -5.41
N LEU A 234 -19.45 2.37 -5.66
CA LEU A 234 -18.05 2.29 -6.04
C LEU A 234 -17.75 2.88 -7.44
N ARG A 235 -18.72 2.86 -8.36
CA ARG A 235 -18.61 3.53 -9.67
C ARG A 235 -18.62 5.05 -9.50
N GLU A 236 -19.45 5.57 -8.61
CA GLU A 236 -19.48 7.01 -8.30
C GLU A 236 -18.12 7.49 -7.75
N ILE A 237 -17.52 6.72 -6.83
CA ILE A 237 -16.14 6.96 -6.36
C ILE A 237 -15.16 7.02 -7.52
N ALA A 238 -15.23 6.05 -8.44
CA ALA A 238 -14.34 6.00 -9.60
C ALA A 238 -14.51 7.23 -10.51
N ASP A 239 -15.75 7.70 -10.72
CA ASP A 239 -16.02 8.86 -11.55
C ASP A 239 -15.46 10.14 -10.92
N LYS A 240 -15.65 10.34 -9.62
CA LYS A 240 -15.07 11.48 -8.88
C LYS A 240 -13.54 11.43 -8.88
N GLU A 241 -12.95 10.25 -8.64
CA GLU A 241 -11.49 10.11 -8.70
C GLU A 241 -10.93 10.41 -10.08
N GLN A 242 -11.62 9.97 -11.14
CA GLN A 242 -11.19 10.25 -12.50
C GLN A 242 -11.05 11.76 -12.76
N LEU A 243 -12.02 12.57 -12.30
CA LEU A 243 -12.00 14.01 -12.46
C LEU A 243 -10.81 14.66 -11.73
N ILE A 244 -10.54 14.23 -10.49
CA ILE A 244 -9.40 14.74 -9.72
C ILE A 244 -8.08 14.37 -10.42
N TRP A 245 -7.91 13.10 -10.79
CA TRP A 245 -6.67 12.65 -11.44
C TRP A 245 -6.45 13.31 -12.79
N GLN A 246 -7.52 13.59 -13.56
CA GLN A 246 -7.41 14.34 -14.81
C GLN A 246 -6.95 15.78 -14.57
N THR A 247 -7.46 16.41 -13.50
CA THR A 247 -7.03 17.76 -13.09
C THR A 247 -5.56 17.75 -12.69
N LEU A 248 -5.17 16.87 -11.76
CA LEU A 248 -3.80 16.76 -11.24
C LEU A 248 -2.76 16.39 -12.29
N ARG A 249 -3.14 15.67 -13.34
CA ARG A 249 -2.23 15.31 -14.45
C ARG A 249 -1.73 16.54 -15.22
N ASN A 250 -2.51 17.62 -15.22
CA ASN A 250 -2.27 18.83 -16.00
C ASN A 250 -1.74 20.00 -15.14
N LEU A 251 -1.37 19.74 -13.88
CA LEU A 251 -0.70 20.67 -12.96
C LEU A 251 0.80 20.35 -12.87
#